data_AF-A0A382Z926-F1
#
_entry.id   AF-A0A382Z926-F1
#
_cell.length_a   1.000
_cell.length_b   1.000
_cell.length_c   1.000
_cell.angle_alpha   90.00
_cell.angle_beta   90.00
_cell.angle_gamma   90.00
#
_symmetry.space_group_name_H-M   'P 1'
#
loop_
_entity.id
_entity.type
_entity.pdbx_description
1 polymer ?
#
loop_
_entity_poly.entity_id
_entity_poly.type
_entity_poly.pdbx_seq_one_letter_code
_entity_poly.pdbx_strand_id
1 'polypeptide(L)'
;RATGEISAGAGVGTDGTSFMAAVTENNWLGRGVKLRSRVDVTENSISGNIAISNPNFNYTGNAVDAFLDVSSSDYGTTSGYESSKTGFGLGTSFEQYENIYISPSFSAAFEDIDVETTASDRIKKMQGSYFNLDFNYGIVIDKRNQPFQPSSGYRTKFSQSLPIILDSSSLGNQFEYSAYHTLTEDVIGSVKFFAKTVNGLQGEDTRLSSRLFIPANRLRGFNTRKVGPKDGENYVGGNYVSTLSIEADIITSNIILS
;
A
#
# COMPACT_ATOMS: atom_id res chain seq x y z
N ARG A 1 -4.66 -21.68 22.26
CA ARG A 1 -4.58 -20.21 22.20
C ARG A 1 -5.35 -19.78 20.96
N ALA A 2 -6.30 -18.84 21.07
CA ALA A 2 -6.97 -18.29 19.90
C ALA A 2 -5.96 -17.49 19.06
N THR A 3 -5.96 -17.72 17.75
CA THR A 3 -5.07 -17.07 16.76
C THR A 3 -5.83 -16.10 15.86
N GLY A 4 -7.16 -16.12 15.95
CA GLY A 4 -8.09 -15.21 15.32
C GLY A 4 -8.24 -13.89 16.08
N GLU A 5 -8.35 -12.80 15.32
CA GLU A 5 -8.54 -11.45 15.78
C GLU A 5 -9.62 -10.77 14.94
N ILE A 6 -10.51 -10.03 15.60
CA ILE A 6 -11.47 -9.14 14.97
C ILE A 6 -11.08 -7.72 15.36
N SER A 7 -10.99 -6.84 14.37
CA SER A 7 -10.68 -5.44 14.54
C SER A 7 -11.76 -4.58 13.86
N ALA A 8 -12.10 -3.48 14.49
CA ALA A 8 -12.96 -2.45 13.93
C ALA A 8 -12.40 -1.09 14.32
N GLY A 9 -12.57 -0.12 13.43
CA GLY A 9 -12.09 1.24 13.63
C GLY A 9 -12.98 2.24 12.91
N ALA A 10 -13.05 3.44 13.46
CA ALA A 10 -13.68 4.59 12.81
C ALA A 10 -12.75 5.79 12.96
N GLY A 11 -12.71 6.66 11.96
CA GLY A 11 -11.90 7.85 11.95
C GLY A 11 -12.59 8.98 11.22
N VAL A 12 -12.50 10.20 11.75
CA VAL A 12 -12.98 11.41 11.08
C VAL A 12 -11.76 12.26 10.77
N GLY A 13 -11.66 12.71 9.52
CA GLY A 13 -10.58 13.55 9.05
C GLY A 13 -11.03 14.52 7.98
N THR A 14 -10.07 15.13 7.30
CA THR A 14 -10.33 16.15 6.27
C THR A 14 -10.85 15.61 4.95
N ASP A 15 -10.85 14.29 4.82
CA ASP A 15 -11.42 13.55 3.70
C ASP A 15 -12.71 12.84 4.14
N GLY A 16 -13.26 13.24 5.30
CA GLY A 16 -14.52 12.76 5.80
C GLY A 16 -14.44 11.69 6.88
N THR A 17 -15.58 11.05 7.10
CA THR A 17 -15.73 9.90 7.99
C THR A 17 -15.30 8.61 7.29
N SER A 18 -14.61 7.75 8.02
CA SER A 18 -14.15 6.44 7.56
C SER A 18 -14.42 5.37 8.61
N PHE A 19 -14.74 4.17 8.15
CA PHE A 19 -14.96 2.98 8.95
C PHE A 19 -14.12 1.83 8.39
N MET A 20 -13.57 1.00 9.27
CA MET A 20 -12.90 -0.23 8.88
C MET A 20 -13.36 -1.38 9.76
N ALA A 21 -13.43 -2.57 9.16
CA ALA A 21 -13.61 -3.83 9.87
C ALA A 21 -12.67 -4.86 9.26
N ALA A 22 -12.01 -5.66 10.09
CA ALA A 22 -11.16 -6.74 9.59
C ALA A 22 -11.19 -7.95 10.51
N VAL A 23 -11.11 -9.13 9.90
CA VAL A 23 -10.91 -10.42 10.57
C VAL A 23 -9.57 -10.97 10.10
N THR A 24 -8.72 -11.35 11.05
CA THR A 24 -7.43 -12.00 10.78
C THR A 24 -7.38 -13.32 11.52
N GLU A 25 -6.95 -14.40 10.87
CA GLU A 25 -6.71 -15.70 11.48
C GLU A 25 -5.29 -16.12 11.13
N ASN A 26 -4.42 -16.29 12.13
CA ASN A 26 -3.00 -16.57 11.92
C ASN A 26 -2.66 -18.07 11.80
N ASN A 27 -3.62 -18.95 12.08
CA ASN A 27 -3.47 -20.41 12.02
C ASN A 27 -4.73 -21.07 11.45
N TRP A 28 -5.13 -20.64 10.26
CA TRP A 28 -6.33 -21.12 9.59
C TRP A 28 -6.29 -22.65 9.41
N LEU A 29 -7.33 -23.32 9.92
CA LEU A 29 -7.47 -24.78 9.96
C LEU A 29 -6.29 -25.52 10.64
N GLY A 30 -5.53 -24.85 11.50
CA GLY A 30 -4.38 -25.45 12.20
C GLY A 30 -3.13 -25.64 11.34
N ARG A 31 -3.05 -24.99 10.17
CA ARG A 31 -1.98 -25.22 9.17
C ARG A 31 -0.87 -24.16 9.16
N GLY A 32 -0.87 -23.20 10.08
CA GLY A 32 0.03 -22.04 10.07
C GLY A 32 -0.24 -21.06 8.93
N VAL A 33 -1.36 -21.23 8.22
CA VAL A 33 -1.81 -20.36 7.13
C VAL A 33 -2.49 -19.13 7.73
N LYS A 34 -2.13 -17.95 7.23
CA LYS A 34 -2.76 -16.69 7.60
C LYS A 34 -3.89 -16.39 6.64
N LEU A 35 -5.07 -16.07 7.17
CA LEU A 35 -6.22 -15.58 6.44
C LEU A 35 -6.55 -14.17 6.93
N ARG A 36 -6.81 -13.25 6.02
CA ARG A 36 -7.29 -11.91 6.33
C ARG A 36 -8.50 -11.58 5.46
N SER A 37 -9.52 -10.99 6.06
CA SER A 37 -10.60 -10.31 5.36
C SER A 37 -10.74 -8.90 5.93
N ARG A 38 -10.84 -7.90 5.08
CA ARG A 38 -10.94 -6.49 5.47
C ARG A 38 -11.97 -5.79 4.60
N VAL A 39 -12.72 -4.88 5.21
CA VAL A 39 -13.60 -3.92 4.53
C VAL A 39 -13.28 -2.54 5.06
N ASP A 40 -13.17 -1.58 4.15
CA ASP A 40 -12.97 -0.16 4.43
C ASP A 40 -14.08 0.62 3.72
N VAL A 41 -14.68 1.56 4.42
CA VAL A 41 -15.72 2.47 3.92
C VAL A 41 -15.29 3.89 4.23
N THR A 42 -15.32 4.76 3.24
CA THR A 42 -15.13 6.21 3.37
C THR A 42 -16.32 6.92 2.77
N GLU A 43 -16.40 8.26 2.88
CA GLU A 43 -17.48 9.04 2.27
C GLU A 43 -17.65 8.81 0.76
N ASN A 44 -16.55 8.53 0.06
CA ASN A 44 -16.51 8.46 -1.39
C ASN A 44 -16.11 7.07 -1.92
N SER A 45 -15.84 6.09 -1.05
CA SER A 45 -15.38 4.79 -1.52
C SER A 45 -15.70 3.65 -0.56
N ILE A 46 -15.87 2.47 -1.13
CA ILE A 46 -15.91 1.19 -0.43
C ILE A 46 -14.84 0.28 -1.02
N SER A 47 -14.06 -0.37 -0.18
CA SER A 47 -13.10 -1.38 -0.62
C SER A 47 -13.09 -2.59 0.30
N GLY A 48 -12.81 -3.76 -0.28
CA GLY A 48 -12.70 -5.01 0.44
C GLY A 48 -11.51 -5.82 -0.04
N ASN A 49 -10.90 -6.58 0.86
CA ASN A 49 -9.80 -7.49 0.57
C ASN A 49 -10.02 -8.83 1.26
N ILE A 50 -9.73 -9.92 0.54
CA ILE A 50 -9.46 -11.23 1.12
C ILE A 50 -8.05 -11.64 0.71
N ALA A 51 -7.24 -12.08 1.68
CA ALA A 51 -5.89 -12.53 1.40
C ALA A 51 -5.54 -13.77 2.23
N ILE A 52 -4.80 -14.68 1.60
CA ILE A 52 -4.29 -15.90 2.19
C ILE A 52 -2.78 -15.92 2.02
N SER A 53 -2.06 -16.29 3.08
CA SER A 53 -0.61 -16.40 3.08
C SER A 53 -0.20 -17.68 3.80
N ASN A 54 0.49 -18.58 3.11
CA ASN A 54 1.18 -19.70 3.75
C ASN A 54 2.66 -19.31 3.89
N PRO A 55 3.14 -18.91 5.08
CA PRO A 55 4.51 -18.43 5.27
C PRO A 55 5.58 -19.52 5.20
N ASN A 56 5.18 -20.79 5.20
CA ASN A 56 6.09 -21.93 5.15
C ASN A 56 5.53 -23.00 4.21
N PHE A 57 5.32 -22.62 2.97
CA PHE A 57 4.72 -23.47 1.96
C PHE A 57 5.58 -24.73 1.76
N ASN A 58 4.95 -25.90 1.91
CA ASN A 58 5.61 -27.21 1.84
C ASN A 58 6.88 -27.34 2.69
N TYR A 59 6.92 -26.68 3.87
CA TYR A 59 8.05 -26.75 4.81
C TYR A 59 9.38 -26.22 4.25
N THR A 60 9.33 -25.36 3.23
CA THR A 60 10.53 -24.82 2.55
C THR A 60 11.10 -23.56 3.20
N GLY A 61 10.39 -22.93 4.13
CA GLY A 61 10.66 -21.59 4.63
C GLY A 61 10.18 -20.47 3.70
N ASN A 62 9.63 -20.81 2.53
CA ASN A 62 9.14 -19.85 1.56
C ASN A 62 7.65 -19.55 1.78
N ALA A 63 7.26 -18.30 1.61
CA ALA A 63 5.87 -17.90 1.64
C ALA A 63 5.22 -18.05 0.26
N VAL A 64 3.94 -18.39 0.23
CA VAL A 64 3.08 -18.27 -0.95
C VAL A 64 1.85 -17.47 -0.53
N ASP A 65 1.51 -16.48 -1.34
CA ASP A 65 0.49 -15.48 -1.04
C ASP A 65 -0.50 -15.40 -2.19
N ALA A 66 -1.78 -15.22 -1.87
CA ALA A 66 -2.83 -14.92 -2.82
C ALA A 66 -3.77 -13.88 -2.25
N PHE A 67 -4.30 -13.00 -3.10
CA PHE A 67 -5.27 -12.01 -2.67
C PHE A 67 -6.32 -11.72 -3.75
N LEU A 68 -7.46 -11.24 -3.27
CA LEU A 68 -8.52 -10.62 -4.04
C LEU A 68 -8.82 -9.26 -3.40
N ASP A 69 -8.89 -8.22 -4.22
CA ASP A 69 -9.27 -6.86 -3.85
C ASP A 69 -10.47 -6.44 -4.69
N VAL A 70 -11.42 -5.74 -4.07
CA VAL A 70 -12.51 -5.06 -4.77
C VAL A 70 -12.62 -3.64 -4.23
N SER A 71 -12.91 -2.68 -5.10
CA SER A 71 -13.17 -1.31 -4.69
C SER A 71 -14.14 -0.63 -5.63
N SER A 72 -14.99 0.22 -5.08
CA SER A 72 -15.82 1.17 -5.82
C SER A 72 -15.63 2.54 -5.21
N SER A 73 -15.48 3.56 -6.06
CA SER A 73 -15.31 4.96 -5.64
C SER A 73 -16.22 5.86 -6.47
N ASP A 74 -16.90 6.77 -5.80
CA ASP A 74 -17.71 7.82 -6.40
C ASP A 74 -17.07 9.18 -6.10
N TYR A 75 -16.56 9.79 -7.16
CA TYR A 75 -16.06 11.15 -7.16
C TYR A 75 -16.82 12.01 -8.18
N GLY A 76 -18.05 11.65 -8.55
CA GLY A 76 -18.85 12.37 -9.55
C GLY A 76 -19.04 13.84 -9.18
N THR A 77 -19.34 14.12 -7.91
CA THR A 77 -19.56 15.49 -7.42
C THR A 77 -18.28 16.31 -7.21
N THR A 78 -17.14 15.66 -6.96
CA THR A 78 -15.88 16.36 -6.64
C THR A 78 -14.94 16.47 -7.85
N SER A 79 -14.83 15.39 -8.61
CA SER A 79 -13.85 15.20 -9.68
C SER A 79 -14.48 14.76 -11.02
N GLY A 80 -15.78 14.45 -11.03
CA GLY A 80 -16.54 14.09 -12.23
C GLY A 80 -16.33 12.66 -12.72
N TYR A 81 -15.97 11.70 -11.85
CA TYR A 81 -15.81 10.30 -12.27
C TYR A 81 -16.21 9.30 -11.18
N GLU A 82 -16.60 8.12 -11.61
CA GLU A 82 -16.81 6.93 -10.80
C GLU A 82 -15.85 5.84 -11.27
N SER A 83 -15.46 4.95 -10.36
CA SER A 83 -14.56 3.84 -10.67
C SER A 83 -14.95 2.59 -9.91
N SER A 84 -14.97 1.46 -10.61
CA SER A 84 -15.08 0.13 -10.00
C SER A 84 -13.87 -0.71 -10.40
N LYS A 85 -13.30 -1.44 -9.45
CA LYS A 85 -12.06 -2.18 -9.66
C LYS A 85 -12.07 -3.51 -8.93
N THR A 86 -11.65 -4.55 -9.63
CA THR A 86 -11.38 -5.89 -9.08
C THR A 86 -9.93 -6.25 -9.35
N GLY A 87 -9.19 -6.59 -8.31
CA GLY A 87 -7.80 -7.00 -8.37
C GLY A 87 -7.61 -8.42 -7.84
N PHE A 88 -6.71 -9.17 -8.47
CA PHE A 88 -6.27 -10.48 -8.02
C PHE A 88 -4.74 -10.53 -8.05
N GLY A 89 -4.13 -11.29 -7.15
CA GLY A 89 -2.71 -11.56 -7.25
C GLY A 89 -2.28 -12.85 -6.59
N LEU A 90 -1.15 -13.36 -7.08
CA LEU A 90 -0.46 -14.53 -6.57
C LEU A 90 1.03 -14.20 -6.48
N GLY A 91 1.66 -14.54 -5.36
CA GLY A 91 3.08 -14.27 -5.13
C GLY A 91 3.76 -15.34 -4.32
N THR A 92 5.09 -15.27 -4.29
CA THR A 92 5.91 -15.99 -3.33
C THR A 92 6.95 -15.05 -2.76
N SER A 93 7.42 -15.33 -1.55
CA SER A 93 8.58 -14.67 -0.98
C SER A 93 9.51 -15.66 -0.30
N PHE A 94 10.81 -15.44 -0.43
CA PHE A 94 11.82 -16.34 0.10
C PHE A 94 13.09 -15.57 0.48
N GLU A 95 13.81 -16.07 1.47
CA GLU A 95 15.11 -15.55 1.86
C GLU A 95 16.19 -16.17 0.98
N GLN A 96 16.76 -15.39 0.07
CA GLN A 96 17.78 -15.87 -0.86
C GLN A 96 19.18 -15.85 -0.23
N TYR A 97 19.43 -14.87 0.62
CA TYR A 97 20.64 -14.74 1.44
C TYR A 97 20.24 -14.23 2.81
N GLU A 98 21.13 -14.34 3.80
CA GLU A 98 20.84 -13.90 5.16
C GLU A 98 20.38 -12.43 5.21
N ASN A 99 19.12 -12.25 5.61
CA ASN A 99 18.37 -11.00 5.67
C ASN A 99 18.08 -10.33 4.30
N ILE A 100 18.15 -11.08 3.20
CA ILE A 100 17.81 -10.63 1.84
C ILE A 100 16.65 -11.48 1.31
N TYR A 101 15.50 -10.85 1.19
CA TYR A 101 14.26 -11.47 0.75
C TYR A 101 13.92 -11.04 -0.66
N ILE A 102 13.54 -11.99 -1.51
CA ILE A 102 13.07 -11.76 -2.87
C ILE A 102 11.61 -12.15 -2.93
N SER A 103 10.79 -11.38 -3.65
CA SER A 103 9.34 -11.59 -3.69
C SER A 103 8.74 -11.33 -5.08
N PRO A 104 8.82 -12.29 -6.02
CA PRO A 104 8.12 -12.19 -7.29
C PRO A 104 6.63 -12.48 -7.13
N SER A 105 5.80 -11.82 -7.95
CA SER A 105 4.35 -12.02 -7.99
C SER A 105 3.75 -11.59 -9.31
N PHE A 106 2.55 -12.08 -9.59
CA PHE A 106 1.70 -11.59 -10.67
C PHE A 106 0.44 -10.98 -10.09
N SER A 107 0.00 -9.87 -10.67
CA SER A 107 -1.28 -9.23 -10.31
C SER A 107 -2.07 -8.91 -11.56
N ALA A 108 -3.37 -9.19 -11.52
CA ALA A 108 -4.32 -8.81 -12.56
C ALA A 108 -5.32 -7.81 -11.98
N ALA A 109 -5.72 -6.81 -12.74
CA ALA A 109 -6.72 -5.85 -12.34
C ALA A 109 -7.67 -5.52 -13.50
N PHE A 110 -8.96 -5.47 -13.21
CA PHE A 110 -10.01 -5.00 -14.09
C PHE A 110 -10.59 -3.73 -13.47
N GLU A 111 -10.66 -2.65 -14.24
CA GLU A 111 -11.12 -1.35 -13.78
C GLU A 111 -12.06 -0.73 -14.82
N ASP A 112 -13.27 -0.41 -14.40
CA ASP A 112 -14.24 0.34 -15.19
C ASP A 112 -14.33 1.76 -14.63
N ILE A 113 -14.25 2.76 -15.53
CA ILE A 113 -14.32 4.17 -15.19
C ILE A 113 -15.41 4.84 -16.00
N ASP A 114 -16.39 5.39 -15.29
CA ASP A 114 -17.46 6.21 -15.84
C ASP A 114 -17.23 7.68 -15.51
N VAL A 115 -17.56 8.57 -16.44
CA VAL A 115 -17.22 9.99 -16.35
C VAL A 115 -18.45 10.85 -16.61
N GLU A 116 -18.61 11.88 -15.77
CA GLU A 116 -19.68 12.87 -15.92
C GLU A 116 -19.50 13.73 -17.17
N THR A 117 -20.62 14.08 -17.81
CA THR A 117 -20.59 14.92 -19.02
C THR A 117 -20.00 16.32 -18.78
N THR A 118 -20.06 16.80 -17.54
CA THR A 118 -19.50 18.07 -17.07
C THR A 118 -18.03 17.98 -16.65
N ALA A 119 -17.44 16.78 -16.66
CA ALA A 119 -16.03 16.60 -16.28
C ALA A 119 -15.09 17.25 -17.31
N SER A 120 -13.88 17.57 -16.86
CA SER A 120 -12.84 18.14 -17.73
C SER A 120 -12.39 17.15 -18.79
N ASP A 121 -11.86 17.65 -19.92
CA ASP A 121 -11.37 16.81 -21.01
C ASP A 121 -10.31 15.79 -20.56
N ARG A 122 -9.56 16.12 -19.51
CA ARG A 122 -8.55 15.23 -18.93
C ARG A 122 -9.19 14.04 -18.20
N ILE A 123 -10.31 14.26 -17.51
CA ILE A 123 -11.07 13.20 -16.82
C ILE A 123 -11.83 12.35 -17.86
N LYS A 124 -12.43 12.98 -18.88
CA LYS A 124 -13.11 12.28 -19.98
C LYS A 124 -12.22 11.30 -20.74
N LYS A 125 -10.92 11.59 -20.86
CA LYS A 125 -9.94 10.66 -21.45
C LYS A 125 -9.73 9.37 -20.65
N MET A 126 -10.20 9.31 -19.39
CA MET A 126 -10.13 8.12 -18.56
C MET A 126 -11.32 7.18 -18.73
N GLN A 127 -12.36 7.59 -19.44
CA GLN A 127 -13.57 6.79 -19.55
C GLN A 127 -13.28 5.49 -20.30
N GLY A 128 -13.70 4.37 -19.74
CA GLY A 128 -13.58 3.05 -20.37
C GLY A 128 -13.33 1.92 -19.39
N SER A 129 -13.20 0.72 -19.97
CA SER A 129 -12.85 -0.52 -19.29
C SER A 129 -11.39 -0.83 -19.53
N TYR A 130 -10.69 -1.27 -18.48
CA TYR A 130 -9.27 -1.53 -18.52
C TYR A 130 -8.93 -2.86 -17.89
N PHE A 131 -8.09 -3.63 -18.58
CA PHE A 131 -7.43 -4.80 -18.03
C PHE A 131 -5.92 -4.58 -17.92
N ASN A 132 -5.36 -4.92 -16.77
CA ASN A 132 -3.92 -4.89 -16.51
C ASN A 132 -3.48 -6.25 -15.96
N LEU A 133 -2.39 -6.78 -16.50
CA LEU A 133 -1.65 -7.89 -15.91
C LEU A 133 -0.22 -7.42 -15.70
N ASP A 134 0.25 -7.46 -14.46
CA ASP A 134 1.58 -6.99 -14.06
C ASP A 134 2.41 -8.14 -13.47
N PHE A 135 3.68 -8.19 -13.84
CA PHE A 135 4.71 -8.90 -13.10
C PHE A 135 5.31 -7.94 -12.09
N ASN A 136 5.34 -8.32 -10.82
CA ASN A 136 5.94 -7.53 -9.77
C ASN A 136 7.09 -8.30 -9.14
N TYR A 137 8.14 -7.60 -8.74
CA TYR A 137 9.16 -8.18 -7.87
C TYR A 137 9.60 -7.19 -6.81
N GLY A 138 9.89 -7.73 -5.62
CA GLY A 138 10.42 -6.99 -4.49
C GLY A 138 11.75 -7.56 -4.02
N ILE A 139 12.63 -6.68 -3.54
CA ILE A 139 13.84 -7.04 -2.81
C ILE A 139 13.80 -6.29 -1.47
N VAL A 140 13.93 -7.03 -0.37
CA VAL A 140 14.01 -6.48 0.98
C VAL A 140 15.32 -6.89 1.61
N ILE A 141 16.05 -5.91 2.14
CA ILE A 141 17.20 -6.13 3.01
C ILE A 141 16.79 -5.68 4.41
N ASP A 142 16.76 -6.58 5.38
CA ASP A 142 16.32 -6.27 6.75
C ASP A 142 17.41 -6.58 7.78
N LYS A 143 18.26 -5.60 8.07
CA LYS A 143 19.34 -5.71 9.06
C LYS A 143 18.97 -5.06 10.39
N ARG A 144 17.68 -4.92 10.69
CA ARG A 144 17.21 -4.42 11.99
C ARG A 144 17.49 -5.47 13.06
N ASN A 145 17.77 -5.01 14.28
CA ASN A 145 17.94 -5.91 15.41
C ASN A 145 16.63 -6.64 15.79
N GLN A 146 15.48 -5.99 15.57
CA GLN A 146 14.16 -6.58 15.79
C GLN A 146 13.10 -5.96 14.86
N PRO A 147 12.08 -6.72 14.45
CA PRO A 147 11.07 -6.24 13.51
C PRO A 147 10.09 -5.24 14.12
N PHE A 148 9.80 -5.35 15.42
CA PHE A 148 8.90 -4.48 16.18
C PHE A 148 9.72 -3.56 17.09
N GLN A 149 9.44 -2.26 17.06
CA GLN A 149 10.17 -1.23 17.81
C GLN A 149 11.71 -1.36 17.70
N PRO A 150 12.29 -1.33 16.48
CA PRO A 150 13.74 -1.46 16.29
C PRO A 150 14.50 -0.33 16.99
N SER A 151 15.61 -0.67 17.64
CA SER A 151 16.53 0.30 18.25
C SER A 151 17.82 0.48 17.46
N SER A 152 18.15 -0.47 16.57
CA SER A 152 19.34 -0.38 15.72
C SER A 152 19.15 -1.09 14.39
N GLY A 153 20.01 -0.74 13.44
CA GLY A 153 20.05 -1.33 12.11
C GLY A 153 19.14 -0.61 11.11
N TYR A 154 18.90 -1.25 9.98
CA TYR A 154 18.16 -0.64 8.88
C TYR A 154 17.35 -1.66 8.09
N ARG A 155 16.39 -1.15 7.34
CA ARG A 155 15.61 -1.92 6.38
C ARG A 155 15.47 -1.14 5.08
N THR A 156 15.80 -1.80 3.98
CA THR A 156 15.64 -1.29 2.62
C THR A 156 14.65 -2.16 1.89
N LYS A 157 13.71 -1.55 1.16
CA LYS A 157 12.77 -2.24 0.28
C LYS A 157 12.79 -1.56 -1.07
N PHE A 158 13.04 -2.34 -2.10
CA PHE A 158 12.79 -1.98 -3.48
C PHE A 158 11.64 -2.84 -4.02
N SER A 159 10.76 -2.26 -4.81
CA SER A 159 9.71 -3.01 -5.51
C SER A 159 9.45 -2.38 -6.86
N GLN A 160 9.29 -3.20 -7.89
CA GLN A 160 8.98 -2.77 -9.24
C GLN A 160 7.78 -3.55 -9.77
N SER A 161 6.91 -2.85 -10.51
CA SER A 161 5.73 -3.38 -11.18
C SER A 161 5.89 -3.17 -12.68
N LEU A 162 5.93 -4.27 -13.42
CA LEU A 162 6.19 -4.36 -14.84
C LEU A 162 4.92 -4.84 -15.55
N PRO A 163 4.30 -4.03 -16.42
CA PRO A 163 3.09 -4.45 -17.14
C PRO A 163 3.43 -5.51 -18.21
N ILE A 164 2.63 -6.58 -18.26
CA ILE A 164 2.71 -7.68 -19.21
C ILE A 164 1.63 -7.57 -20.29
N ILE A 165 0.37 -7.38 -19.91
CA ILE A 165 -0.79 -7.22 -20.82
C ILE A 165 -1.34 -5.80 -20.67
N LEU A 166 -1.70 -5.18 -21.81
CA LEU A 166 -1.64 -3.74 -22.03
C LEU A 166 -2.97 -3.14 -22.54
N ASP A 167 -3.71 -2.43 -21.68
CA ASP A 167 -4.70 -1.43 -22.13
C ASP A 167 -4.26 0.01 -21.81
N SER A 168 -3.59 0.23 -20.68
CA SER A 168 -2.73 1.39 -20.47
C SER A 168 -1.71 1.04 -19.40
N SER A 169 -0.44 1.31 -19.69
CA SER A 169 0.67 0.68 -19.01
C SER A 169 1.49 1.70 -18.25
N SER A 170 1.78 1.38 -16.98
CA SER A 170 2.66 2.21 -16.19
C SER A 170 3.68 1.38 -15.43
N LEU A 171 4.95 1.68 -15.65
CA LEU A 171 6.06 1.15 -14.88
C LEU A 171 6.04 1.78 -13.49
N GLY A 172 5.75 0.98 -12.47
CA GLY A 172 5.78 1.39 -11.08
C GLY A 172 7.13 1.07 -10.45
N ASN A 173 7.75 2.05 -9.78
CA ASN A 173 8.92 1.83 -8.93
C ASN A 173 8.64 2.35 -7.54
N GLN A 174 9.04 1.59 -6.51
CA GLN A 174 8.92 1.99 -5.12
C GLN A 174 10.21 1.68 -4.38
N PHE A 175 10.69 2.66 -3.63
CA PHE A 175 11.85 2.55 -2.77
C PHE A 175 11.50 3.03 -1.37
N GLU A 176 11.81 2.23 -0.36
CA GLU A 176 11.65 2.56 1.04
C GLU A 176 12.96 2.28 1.78
N TYR A 177 13.35 3.21 2.64
CA TYR A 177 14.50 3.05 3.52
C TYR A 177 14.12 3.49 4.93
N SER A 178 14.52 2.72 5.93
CA SER A 178 14.40 3.12 7.34
C SER A 178 15.64 2.70 8.10
N ALA A 179 16.25 3.62 8.84
CA ALA A 179 17.39 3.36 9.71
C ALA A 179 17.09 3.83 11.13
N TYR A 180 17.59 3.08 12.10
CA TYR A 180 17.35 3.27 13.52
C TYR A 180 18.68 3.29 14.25
N HIS A 181 18.81 4.19 15.21
CA HIS A 181 19.99 4.29 16.05
C HIS A 181 19.61 4.81 17.44
N THR A 182 20.02 4.09 18.47
CA THR A 182 19.97 4.56 19.85
C THR A 182 20.87 5.78 20.01
N LEU A 183 20.29 6.94 20.28
CA LEU A 183 21.01 8.20 20.47
C LEU A 183 21.45 8.39 21.93
N THR A 184 20.59 7.98 22.85
CA THR A 184 20.82 7.96 24.31
C THR A 184 20.12 6.74 24.89
N GLU A 185 20.29 6.46 26.19
CA GLU A 185 19.65 5.31 26.86
C GLU A 185 18.12 5.27 26.68
N ASP A 186 17.48 6.45 26.59
CA ASP A 186 16.03 6.57 26.49
C ASP A 186 15.53 7.07 25.12
N VAL A 187 16.41 7.30 24.14
CA VAL A 187 16.01 7.91 22.86
C VAL A 187 16.53 7.12 21.68
N ILE A 188 15.60 6.71 20.80
CA ILE A 188 15.90 6.09 19.51
C ILE A 188 15.64 7.13 18.42
N GLY A 189 16.69 7.48 17.69
CA GLY A 189 16.56 8.26 16.46
C GLY A 189 16.21 7.36 15.29
N SER A 190 15.37 7.85 14.37
CA SER A 190 15.13 7.17 13.10
C SER A 190 15.06 8.12 11.92
N VAL A 191 15.51 7.61 10.76
CA VAL A 191 15.37 8.27 9.47
C VAL A 191 14.60 7.35 8.55
N LYS A 192 13.54 7.85 7.93
CA LYS A 192 12.66 7.10 7.04
C LYS A 192 12.53 7.86 5.72
N PHE A 193 12.83 7.20 4.62
CA PHE A 193 12.70 7.73 3.28
C PHE A 193 11.74 6.85 2.47
N PHE A 194 10.86 7.50 1.72
CA PHE A 194 9.92 6.87 0.82
C PHE A 194 10.01 7.56 -0.52
N ALA A 195 10.09 6.79 -1.60
CA ALA A 195 9.95 7.30 -2.97
C ALA A 195 9.12 6.32 -3.79
N LYS A 196 8.25 6.85 -4.64
CA LYS A 196 7.46 6.06 -5.58
C LYS A 196 7.31 6.81 -6.89
N THR A 197 7.44 6.09 -7.99
CA THR A 197 7.26 6.63 -9.35
C THR A 197 6.34 5.72 -10.14
N VAL A 198 5.55 6.33 -11.02
CA VAL A 198 4.69 5.65 -11.98
C VAL A 198 4.92 6.35 -13.31
N ASN A 199 5.43 5.64 -14.30
CA ASN A 199 5.80 6.22 -15.59
C ASN A 199 5.05 5.48 -16.69
N GLY A 200 4.41 6.21 -17.59
CA GLY A 200 3.79 5.61 -18.77
C GLY A 200 4.86 4.99 -19.66
N LEU A 201 4.48 3.96 -20.43
CA LEU A 201 5.37 3.35 -21.42
C LEU A 201 4.98 3.78 -22.82
N GLN A 202 5.91 3.67 -23.77
CA GLN A 202 5.68 3.89 -25.20
C GLN A 202 5.16 5.30 -25.58
N GLY A 203 5.45 6.31 -24.75
CA GLY A 203 5.04 7.69 -25.01
C GLY A 203 3.60 8.01 -24.60
N GLU A 204 2.89 7.05 -24.01
CA GLU A 204 1.58 7.28 -23.39
C GLU A 204 1.74 7.88 -22.00
N ASP A 205 0.84 8.79 -21.62
CA ASP A 205 0.80 9.33 -20.26
C ASP A 205 0.18 8.31 -19.30
N THR A 206 0.55 8.39 -18.02
CA THR A 206 -0.05 7.56 -16.97
C THR A 206 -1.52 7.94 -16.79
N ARG A 207 -2.39 6.95 -16.58
CA ARG A 207 -3.78 7.22 -16.18
C ARG A 207 -3.82 8.09 -14.93
N LEU A 208 -4.80 8.99 -14.86
CA LEU A 208 -5.05 9.78 -13.65
C LEU A 208 -5.37 8.89 -12.45
N SER A 209 -6.05 7.75 -12.65
CA SER A 209 -6.32 6.76 -11.58
C SER A 209 -5.03 6.11 -11.05
N SER A 210 -3.94 6.12 -11.83
CA SER A 210 -2.62 5.63 -11.42
C SER A 210 -1.77 6.68 -10.68
N ARG A 211 -2.29 7.91 -10.49
CA ARG A 211 -1.52 8.97 -9.83
C ARG A 211 -1.25 8.66 -8.38
N LEU A 212 -0.07 9.09 -7.96
CA LEU A 212 0.44 8.87 -6.63
C LEU A 212 0.03 10.01 -5.72
N PHE A 213 -0.42 9.62 -4.53
CA PHE A 213 -0.60 10.50 -3.39
C PHE A 213 0.33 10.06 -2.28
N ILE A 214 0.73 11.00 -1.42
CA ILE A 214 1.52 10.69 -0.24
C ILE A 214 0.66 9.87 0.74
N PRO A 215 1.10 8.67 1.17
CA PRO A 215 0.37 7.91 2.17
C PRO A 215 0.35 8.67 3.52
N ALA A 216 -0.78 8.64 4.22
CA ALA A 216 -0.97 9.38 5.48
C ALA A 216 0.08 9.05 6.56
N ASN A 217 0.56 7.81 6.61
CA ASN A 217 1.59 7.39 7.55
C ASN A 217 3.02 7.79 7.17
N ARG A 218 3.22 8.38 5.97
CA ARG A 218 4.54 8.83 5.47
C ARG A 218 4.76 10.32 5.57
N LEU A 219 3.71 11.09 5.87
CA LEU A 219 3.77 12.53 6.08
C LEU A 219 2.69 12.94 7.08
N ARG A 220 3.05 12.94 8.36
CA ARG A 220 2.16 13.37 9.45
C ARG A 220 2.04 14.89 9.49
N GLY A 221 0.93 15.39 10.03
CA GLY A 221 0.65 16.83 10.15
C GLY A 221 0.01 17.46 8.91
N PHE A 222 -0.26 16.67 7.87
CA PHE A 222 -0.95 17.11 6.67
C PHE A 222 -2.23 16.31 6.46
N ASN A 223 -3.18 16.95 5.78
CA ASN A 223 -4.40 16.32 5.33
C ASN A 223 -4.08 15.27 4.25
N THR A 224 -4.67 14.08 4.39
CA THR A 224 -4.48 12.97 3.45
C THR A 224 -4.83 13.42 2.03
N ARG A 225 -4.03 13.01 1.03
CA ARG A 225 -4.18 13.39 -0.39
C ARG A 225 -4.16 14.91 -0.71
N LYS A 226 -3.96 15.81 0.27
CA LYS A 226 -3.91 17.27 0.07
C LYS A 226 -2.48 17.83 0.04
N VAL A 227 -1.55 17.07 -0.51
CA VAL A 227 -0.16 17.48 -0.74
C VAL A 227 0.25 17.03 -2.13
N GLY A 228 0.73 17.96 -2.96
CA GLY A 228 1.19 17.70 -4.32
C GLY A 228 0.51 18.57 -5.38
N PRO A 229 0.58 18.17 -6.67
CA PRO A 229 0.02 18.92 -7.78
C PRO A 229 -1.49 19.15 -7.65
N LYS A 230 -1.93 20.32 -8.11
CA LYS A 230 -3.33 20.73 -8.18
C LYS A 230 -3.81 20.93 -9.60
N ASP A 231 -5.11 20.81 -9.78
CA ASP A 231 -5.86 21.23 -10.97
C ASP A 231 -7.02 22.12 -10.48
N GLY A 232 -6.88 23.44 -10.67
CA GLY A 232 -7.67 24.41 -9.93
C GLY A 232 -7.45 24.27 -8.42
N GLU A 233 -8.54 24.09 -7.66
CA GLU A 233 -8.49 23.90 -6.21
C GLU A 233 -8.25 22.45 -5.78
N ASN A 234 -8.43 21.49 -6.70
CA ASN A 234 -8.42 20.07 -6.39
C ASN A 234 -6.99 19.50 -6.44
N TYR A 235 -6.61 18.72 -5.42
CA TYR A 235 -5.36 17.96 -5.44
C TYR A 235 -5.53 16.71 -6.29
N VAL A 236 -4.66 16.55 -7.28
CA VAL A 236 -4.85 15.54 -8.32
C VAL A 236 -3.74 14.49 -8.33
N GLY A 237 -2.81 14.54 -7.37
CA GLY A 237 -1.68 13.62 -7.30
C GLY A 237 -0.65 13.83 -8.42
N GLY A 238 0.44 13.08 -8.36
CA GLY A 238 1.53 13.18 -9.35
C GLY A 238 2.11 11.83 -9.74
N ASN A 239 3.01 11.83 -10.72
CA ASN A 239 3.68 10.62 -11.19
C ASN A 239 4.90 10.24 -10.33
N TYR A 240 5.29 11.15 -9.44
CA TYR A 240 6.43 11.03 -8.53
C TYR A 240 6.01 11.49 -7.14
N VAL A 241 6.34 10.71 -6.13
CA VAL A 241 6.20 11.08 -4.72
C VAL A 241 7.50 10.74 -4.01
N SER A 242 7.95 11.63 -3.13
CA SER A 242 8.97 11.33 -2.15
C SER A 242 8.64 11.95 -0.79
N THR A 243 9.03 11.28 0.29
CA THR A 243 8.97 11.84 1.64
C THR A 243 10.24 11.47 2.42
N LEU A 244 10.60 12.36 3.34
CA LEU A 244 11.66 12.15 4.31
C LEU A 244 11.10 12.45 5.70
N SER A 245 11.29 11.54 6.64
CA SER A 245 10.93 11.71 8.04
C SER A 245 12.16 11.46 8.90
N ILE A 246 12.39 12.37 9.85
CA ILE A 246 13.41 12.25 10.88
C ILE A 246 12.64 12.29 12.19
N GLU A 247 12.77 11.23 12.99
CA GLU A 247 11.98 11.02 14.20
C GLU A 247 12.91 10.71 15.38
N ALA A 248 12.45 11.04 16.59
CA ALA A 248 13.08 10.67 17.85
C ALA A 248 11.99 10.08 18.76
N ASP A 249 12.10 8.79 19.05
CA ASP A 249 11.18 8.05 19.90
C ASP A 249 11.77 7.93 21.31
N ILE A 250 10.97 8.30 22.32
CA ILE A 250 11.36 8.19 23.74
C ILE A 250 10.91 6.84 24.27
N ILE A 251 11.84 6.08 24.83
CA ILE A 251 11.56 4.82 25.52
C ILE A 251 10.90 5.16 26.84
N THR A 252 9.61 4.87 26.95
CA THR A 252 8.89 4.98 28.23
C THR A 252 8.99 3.64 28.94
N SER A 253 9.65 3.62 30.09
CA SER A 253 9.60 2.47 31.00
C SER A 253 8.17 2.38 31.55
N ASN A 254 7.51 1.25 31.31
CA ASN A 254 6.24 0.96 31.96
C ASN A 254 6.50 0.85 33.47
N ILE A 255 6.17 1.91 34.22
CA ILE A 255 5.92 1.79 35.65
C ILE A 255 4.66 0.94 35.77
N ILE A 256 4.84 -0.38 35.90
CA ILE A 256 3.78 -1.25 36.38
C ILE A 256 3.58 -0.85 37.85
N LEU A 257 2.56 -0.03 38.12
CA LEU A 257 2.04 0.15 39.47
C LEU A 257 1.51 -1.21 39.92
N SER A 258 2.24 -1.84 40.85
CA SER A 258 1.82 -3.03 41.60
C SER A 258 0.71 -2.69 42.58
#